data_AF-A0A2S3WQ63-F1
#
_entry.id   AF-A0A2S3WQ63-F1
#
_cell.length_a   1.000
_cell.length_b   1.000
_cell.length_c   1.000
_cell.angle_alpha   90.00
_cell.angle_beta   90.00
_cell.angle_gamma   90.00
#
_symmetry.space_group_name_H-M   'P 1'
#
loop_
_entity.id
_entity.type
_entity.pdbx_description
1 polymer ?
#
loop_
_entity_poly.entity_id
_entity_poly.type
_entity_poly.pdbx_seq_one_letter_code
_entity_poly.pdbx_strand_id
1 'polypeptide(L)'
;MSKKFEHRADYVAIPFKNATSGAWIFKSTEQTLEPDVASLLAEGEQLQKKMLELGAEGWELVSTQPVCRGEIKVGNQNAQAWSYGFPMPVGYLLFFKRESVA
;
A
#
# COMPACT_ATOMS: atom_id res chain seq x y z
N MET A 1 -33.72 -19.04 5.02
CA MET A 1 -33.65 -17.77 4.26
C MET A 1 -32.24 -17.62 3.73
N SER A 2 -32.06 -17.35 2.43
CA SER A 2 -30.73 -17.05 1.86
C SER A 2 -30.41 -15.58 2.11
N LYS A 3 -29.28 -15.31 2.77
CA LYS A 3 -28.79 -13.94 2.96
C LYS A 3 -28.24 -13.42 1.64
N LYS A 4 -28.59 -12.20 1.27
CA LYS A 4 -28.02 -11.50 0.12
C LYS A 4 -26.93 -10.56 0.61
N PHE A 5 -25.85 -10.43 -0.17
CA PHE A 5 -24.71 -9.59 0.19
C PHE A 5 -24.36 -8.62 -0.94
N GLU A 6 -24.09 -7.38 -0.54
CA GLU A 6 -23.37 -6.40 -1.35
C GLU A 6 -21.87 -6.59 -1.16
N HIS A 7 -21.08 -6.31 -2.20
CA HIS A 7 -19.63 -6.45 -2.19
C HIS A 7 -18.97 -5.15 -2.62
N ARG A 8 -17.82 -4.85 -2.02
CA ARG A 8 -17.03 -3.67 -2.32
C ARG A 8 -15.54 -4.02 -2.26
N ALA A 9 -14.75 -3.39 -3.13
CA ALA A 9 -13.30 -3.51 -3.12
C ALA A 9 -12.69 -2.11 -3.10
N ASP A 10 -11.72 -1.88 -2.22
CA ASP A 10 -11.03 -0.60 -2.08
C ASP A 10 -9.52 -0.79 -2.07
N TYR A 11 -8.81 0.10 -2.76
CA TYR A 11 -7.35 0.12 -2.75
C TYR A 11 -6.81 1.06 -1.68
N VAL A 12 -5.74 0.65 -1.02
CA VAL A 12 -4.95 1.46 -0.09
C VAL A 12 -3.48 1.35 -0.47
N ALA A 13 -2.83 2.49 -0.71
CA ALA A 13 -1.40 2.55 -1.01
C ALA A 13 -0.56 2.40 0.26
N ILE A 14 0.61 1.76 0.13
CA ILE A 14 1.66 1.79 1.14
C ILE A 14 2.52 3.03 0.87
N PRO A 15 2.63 3.98 1.81
CA PRO A 15 3.59 5.08 1.70
C PRO A 15 5.01 4.54 1.85
N PHE A 16 5.99 5.20 1.23
CA PHE A 16 7.41 4.85 1.30
C PHE A 16 8.21 6.06 1.77
N LYS A 17 9.29 5.79 2.51
CA LYS A 17 10.20 6.83 3.00
C LYS A 17 10.97 7.47 1.85
N ASN A 18 11.39 8.70 2.04
CA ASN A 18 12.30 9.38 1.12
C ASN A 18 13.71 9.37 1.71
N ALA A 19 14.71 9.10 0.88
CA ALA A 19 16.11 9.32 1.21
C ALA A 19 16.56 10.62 0.55
N THR A 20 17.13 11.52 1.35
CA THR A 20 17.80 12.72 0.84
C THR A 20 19.30 12.46 0.83
N SER A 21 19.94 12.59 -0.32
CA SER A 21 21.39 12.46 -0.46
C SER A 21 22.00 13.75 -1.02
N GLY A 22 23.23 14.07 -0.62
CA GLY A 22 23.99 15.23 -1.11
C GLY A 22 24.15 16.39 -0.11
N ALA A 23 25.03 17.33 -0.46
CA ALA A 23 25.34 18.52 0.34
C ALA A 23 25.13 19.79 -0.51
N TRP A 24 24.76 20.89 0.15
CA TRP A 24 24.52 22.20 -0.47
C TRP A 24 23.46 22.16 -1.58
N ILE A 25 23.76 22.69 -2.77
CA ILE A 25 22.85 22.79 -3.92
C ILE A 25 22.65 21.48 -4.70
N PHE A 26 23.35 20.39 -4.32
CA PHE A 26 23.26 19.08 -4.97
C PHE A 26 22.46 18.06 -4.13
N LYS A 27 21.38 18.50 -3.48
CA LYS A 27 20.47 17.58 -2.78
C LYS A 27 19.55 16.89 -3.79
N SER A 28 19.55 15.57 -3.78
CA SER A 28 18.55 14.74 -4.45
C SER A 28 17.67 14.08 -3.39
N THR A 29 16.37 14.06 -3.63
CA THR A 29 15.41 13.32 -2.82
C THR A 29 14.85 12.21 -3.69
N GLU A 30 15.14 10.97 -3.32
CA GLU A 30 14.61 9.80 -4.00
C GLU A 30 13.73 9.01 -3.03
N GLN A 31 12.60 8.53 -3.53
CA GLN A 31 11.76 7.61 -2.78
C GLN A 31 12.51 6.29 -2.62
N THR A 32 12.62 5.82 -1.39
CA THR A 32 13.25 4.54 -1.09
C THR A 32 12.25 3.40 -1.28
N LEU A 33 12.77 2.18 -1.18
CA LEU A 33 11.97 0.97 -1.17
C LEU A 33 11.53 0.57 0.25
N GLU A 34 11.75 1.45 1.24
CA GLU A 34 11.39 1.21 2.63
C GLU A 34 9.97 1.75 2.91
N PRO A 35 9.02 0.87 3.30
CA PRO A 35 7.66 1.31 3.59
C PRO A 35 7.61 2.17 4.85
N ASP A 36 6.81 3.24 4.81
CA ASP A 36 6.51 4.10 5.94
C ASP A 36 5.29 3.58 6.70
N VAL A 37 5.48 2.50 7.44
CA VAL A 37 4.40 1.85 8.21
C VAL A 37 3.80 2.78 9.26
N ALA A 38 4.61 3.69 9.82
CA ALA A 38 4.14 4.66 10.80
C ALA A 38 3.14 5.65 10.16
N SER A 39 3.46 6.17 8.97
CA SER A 39 2.52 6.99 8.22
C SER A 39 1.29 6.22 7.77
N LEU A 40 1.39 4.93 7.43
CA LEU A 40 0.22 4.14 7.03
C LEU A 40 -0.78 3.91 8.17
N LEU A 41 -0.28 3.72 9.39
CA LEU A 41 -1.06 3.34 10.57
C LEU A 41 -1.35 4.49 11.53
N ALA A 42 -0.91 5.71 11.21
CA ALA A 42 -1.10 6.87 12.07
C ALA A 42 -2.60 7.22 12.24
N GLU A 43 -2.93 7.80 13.40
CA GLU A 43 -4.30 8.21 13.69
C GLU A 43 -4.75 9.33 12.75
N GLY A 44 -5.98 9.24 12.26
CA GLY A 44 -6.53 10.19 11.30
C GLY A 44 -5.99 10.02 9.88
N GLU A 45 -5.20 9.00 9.60
CA GLU A 45 -4.76 8.68 8.25
C GLU A 45 -5.85 8.01 7.41
N GLN A 46 -5.62 8.00 6.10
CA GLN A 46 -6.62 7.57 5.11
C GLN A 46 -7.14 6.16 5.37
N LEU A 47 -6.27 5.22 5.77
CA LEU A 47 -6.66 3.84 6.08
C LEU A 47 -7.63 3.79 7.26
N GLN A 48 -7.27 4.39 8.40
CA GLN A 48 -8.07 4.36 9.62
C GLN A 48 -9.44 5.03 9.40
N LYS A 49 -9.45 6.22 8.79
CA LYS A 49 -10.69 6.94 8.45
C LYS A 49 -11.63 6.09 7.61
N LYS A 50 -11.10 5.43 6.58
CA LYS A 50 -11.88 4.58 5.69
C LYS A 50 -12.42 3.33 6.41
N MET A 51 -11.64 2.71 7.29
CA MET A 51 -12.13 1.55 8.06
C MET A 51 -13.25 1.94 9.03
N LEU A 52 -13.14 3.10 9.67
CA LEU A 52 -14.18 3.60 10.59
C LEU A 52 -15.46 3.96 9.85
N GLU A 53 -15.37 4.67 8.72
CA GLU A 53 -16.51 5.02 7.86
C GLU A 53 -17.24 3.76 7.37
N LEU A 54 -16.50 2.81 6.79
CA LEU A 54 -17.07 1.56 6.27
C LEU A 54 -17.68 0.70 7.39
N GLY A 55 -17.03 0.63 8.55
CA GLY A 55 -17.56 -0.07 9.71
C GLY A 55 -18.88 0.55 10.21
N ALA A 56 -18.97 1.88 10.23
CA ALA A 56 -20.20 2.60 10.59
C ALA A 56 -21.35 2.37 9.58
N GLU A 57 -21.02 2.16 8.31
CA GLU A 57 -21.97 1.80 7.24
C GLU A 57 -22.37 0.31 7.23
N GLY A 58 -21.84 -0.50 8.16
CA GLY A 58 -22.12 -1.93 8.29
C GLY A 58 -21.33 -2.83 7.33
N TRP A 59 -20.26 -2.33 6.71
CA TRP A 59 -19.37 -3.16 5.92
C TRP A 59 -18.44 -3.98 6.81
N GLU A 60 -18.31 -5.27 6.49
CA GLU A 60 -17.38 -6.20 7.11
C GLU A 60 -16.20 -6.42 6.17
N LEU A 61 -14.97 -6.19 6.63
CA LEU A 61 -13.76 -6.56 5.91
C LEU A 61 -13.61 -8.08 5.94
N VAL A 62 -13.57 -8.72 4.77
CA VAL A 62 -13.51 -10.19 4.66
C VAL A 62 -12.18 -10.71 4.19
N SER A 63 -11.43 -9.92 3.42
CA SER A 63 -10.13 -10.34 2.88
C SER A 63 -9.29 -9.14 2.48
N THR A 64 -7.98 -9.33 2.45
CA THR A 64 -7.02 -8.39 1.91
C THR A 64 -6.10 -9.10 0.92
N GLN A 65 -5.68 -8.40 -0.12
CA GLN A 65 -4.74 -8.93 -1.10
C GLN A 65 -3.64 -7.88 -1.39
N PRO A 66 -2.36 -8.23 -1.28
CA PRO A 66 -1.28 -7.32 -1.64
C PRO A 66 -1.28 -7.05 -3.14
N VAL A 67 -1.09 -5.79 -3.51
CA VAL A 67 -0.78 -5.37 -4.88
C VAL A 67 0.73 -5.19 -4.95
N CYS A 68 1.38 -5.94 -5.82
CA CYS A 68 2.83 -5.91 -5.98
C CYS A 68 3.24 -5.22 -7.30
N ARG A 69 4.25 -4.34 -7.22
CA ARG A 69 4.99 -3.83 -8.38
C ARG A 69 6.25 -4.67 -8.57
N GLY A 70 6.61 -4.98 -9.81
CA GLY A 70 7.90 -5.59 -10.11
C GLY A 70 9.01 -4.55 -9.99
N GLU A 71 9.97 -4.80 -9.11
CA GLU A 71 11.18 -3.98 -8.97
C GLU A 71 12.36 -4.65 -9.64
N ILE A 72 13.22 -3.84 -10.28
CA ILE A 72 14.48 -4.30 -10.86
C ILE A 72 15.58 -3.39 -10.34
N LYS A 73 16.57 -3.98 -9.67
CA LYS A 73 17.81 -3.27 -9.34
C LYS A 73 18.92 -3.75 -10.25
N VAL A 74 19.64 -2.79 -10.83
CA VAL A 74 20.80 -3.03 -11.69
C VAL A 74 22.02 -2.43 -10.99
N GLY A 75 23.01 -3.26 -10.75
CA GLY A 75 24.30 -2.88 -10.20
C GLY A 75 25.17 -2.14 -11.21
N ASN A 76 26.14 -1.40 -10.70
CA ASN A 76 27.07 -0.60 -11.51
C ASN A 76 27.81 -1.48 -12.55
N GLN A 77 27.68 -1.11 -13.84
CA GLN A 77 28.29 -1.80 -14.97
C GLN A 77 29.83 -1.81 -14.93
N ASN A 78 30.46 -0.90 -14.18
CA ASN A 78 31.91 -0.68 -14.23
C ASN A 78 32.73 -1.56 -13.27
N ALA A 79 32.11 -2.35 -12.39
CA ALA A 79 32.85 -3.16 -11.39
C ALA A 79 32.47 -4.65 -11.43
N GLN A 80 31.17 -4.96 -11.52
CA GLN A 80 30.60 -6.29 -11.78
C GLN A 80 29.10 -6.09 -12.03
N ALA A 81 28.64 -6.35 -13.26
CA ALA A 81 27.23 -6.21 -13.59
C ALA A 81 26.42 -7.28 -12.84
N TRP A 82 25.44 -6.83 -12.07
CA TRP A 82 24.45 -7.71 -11.44
C TRP A 82 23.07 -7.09 -11.62
N SER A 83 22.05 -7.94 -11.66
CA SER A 83 20.67 -7.50 -11.64
C SER A 83 19.85 -8.47 -10.83
N TYR A 84 18.92 -7.97 -10.02
CA TYR A 84 17.91 -8.81 -9.41
C TYR A 84 16.55 -8.13 -9.49
N GLY A 85 15.52 -8.95 -9.69
CA GLY A 85 14.13 -8.53 -9.72
C GLY A 85 13.36 -9.15 -8.57
N PHE A 86 12.42 -8.41 -7.99
CA PHE A 86 11.58 -8.92 -6.90
C PHE A 86 10.22 -8.22 -6.88
N PRO A 87 9.14 -8.91 -6.44
CA PRO A 87 7.84 -8.29 -6.26
C PRO A 87 7.85 -7.45 -4.98
N MET A 88 7.44 -6.19 -5.10
CA MET A 88 7.33 -5.27 -3.98
C MET A 88 5.87 -4.92 -3.70
N PRO A 89 5.34 -5.21 -2.51
CA PRO A 89 4.03 -4.71 -2.12
C PRO A 89 4.01 -3.18 -2.13
N VAL A 90 3.12 -2.60 -2.92
CA VAL A 90 2.92 -1.13 -3.03
C VAL A 90 1.57 -0.69 -2.47
N GLY A 91 0.72 -1.64 -2.11
CA GLY A 91 -0.61 -1.39 -1.58
C GLY A 91 -1.37 -2.68 -1.30
N TYR A 92 -2.60 -2.54 -0.85
CA TYR A 92 -3.53 -3.64 -0.61
C TYR A 92 -4.89 -3.35 -1.24
N LEU A 93 -5.51 -4.38 -1.81
CA LEU A 93 -6.94 -4.42 -2.03
C LEU A 93 -7.62 -4.93 -0.76
N LEU A 94 -8.67 -4.23 -0.35
CA LEU A 94 -9.50 -4.54 0.80
C LEU A 94 -10.88 -4.95 0.28
N PHE A 95 -11.31 -6.17 0.58
CA PHE A 95 -12.59 -6.70 0.14
C PHE A 95 -13.59 -6.70 1.28
N PHE A 96 -14.76 -6.13 1.03
CA PHE A 96 -15.82 -5.99 2.00
C PHE A 96 -17.10 -6.67 1.53
N LYS A 97 -17.91 -7.09 2.50
CA LYS A 97 -19.31 -7.47 2.28
C LYS A 97 -20.22 -6.72 3.24
N ARG A 98 -21.49 -6.57 2.89
CA ARG A 98 -22.55 -6.10 3.78
C ARG A 98 -23.82 -6.87 3.48
N GLU A 99 -24.59 -7.25 4.51
CA GLU A 99 -25.88 -7.90 4.31
C GLU A 99 -26.85 -6.90 3.67
N SER A 100 -27.42 -7.28 2.51
CA SER A 100 -28.38 -6.43 1.80
C SER A 100 -29.73 -6.59 2.50
N VAL A 101 -30.24 -5.48 3.06
CA VAL A 101 -31.58 -5.45 3.63
C VAL A 101 -32.57 -5.37 2.47
N ALA A 102 -33.30 -6.46 2.24
CA ALA A 102 -34.36 -6.52 1.23
C ALA A 102 -35.55 -5.66 1.61
#